data_AF-A0A358XLZ9-F1
#
_entry.id   AF-A0A358XLZ9-F1
#
_cell.length_a   1.000
_cell.length_b   1.000
_cell.length_c   1.000
_cell.angle_alpha   90.00
_cell.angle_beta   90.00
_cell.angle_gamma   90.00
#
_symmetry.space_group_name_H-M   'P 1'
#
loop_
_entity.id
_entity.type
_entity.pdbx_description
1 polymer ?
#
loop_
_entity_poly.entity_id
_entity_poly.type
_entity_poly.pdbx_seq_one_letter_code
_entity_poly.pdbx_strand_id
1 'polypeptide(L)' 'KDNGVGIPQEKSKGKGLANTVSRIESLGGKITFDNEPGKGLNITTVIPL' A
#
# COMPACT_ATOMS: atom_id res chain seq x y z
N LYS A 1 -4.59 5.56 5.93
CA LYS A 1 -3.56 6.29 6.69
C LYS A 1 -3.52 5.69 8.09
N ASP A 2 -2.34 5.31 8.54
CA ASP A 2 -2.05 5.04 9.95
C ASP A 2 -0.98 6.03 10.47
N ASN A 3 -0.74 5.99 11.77
CA ASN A 3 0.26 6.78 12.49
C ASN A 3 1.32 5.90 13.15
N GLY A 4 1.57 4.71 12.59
CA GLY A 4 2.53 3.76 13.10
C GLY A 4 3.98 4.13 12.74
N VAL A 5 4.88 3.15 12.83
CA VAL A 5 6.31 3.36 12.54
C VAL A 5 6.64 3.46 11.04
N GLY A 6 5.68 3.17 10.17
CA GLY A 6 5.89 3.01 8.73
C GLY A 6 6.42 1.62 8.37
N ILE A 7 6.92 1.48 7.15
CA ILE A 7 7.51 0.25 6.60
C ILE A 7 9.04 0.35 6.68
N PRO A 8 9.72 -0.63 7.28
CA PRO A 8 11.18 -0.70 7.30
C PRO A 8 11.77 -0.91 5.90
N GLN A 9 13.02 -0.48 5.70
CA GLN A 9 13.74 -0.61 4.42
C GLN A 9 13.90 -2.08 3.99
N GLU A 10 14.23 -2.95 4.94
CA GLU A 10 14.22 -4.40 4.75
C GLU A 10 12.83 -4.94 5.10
N LYS A 11 12.18 -5.57 4.11
CA LYS A 11 10.83 -6.11 4.25
C LYS A 11 10.73 -7.51 3.68
N SER A 12 10.02 -8.38 4.39
CA SER A 12 9.56 -9.64 3.82
C SER A 12 8.37 -9.38 2.90
N LYS A 13 8.30 -10.10 1.76
CA LYS A 13 7.18 -9.98 0.83
C LYS A 13 5.99 -10.78 1.36
N GLY A 14 5.06 -10.09 2.02
CA GLY A 14 3.79 -10.67 2.48
C GLY A 14 2.74 -10.79 1.36
N LYS A 15 1.81 -11.73 1.50
CA LYS A 15 0.73 -11.95 0.51
C LYS A 15 -0.39 -10.91 0.58
N GLY A 16 -0.61 -10.29 1.74
CA GLY A 16 -1.73 -9.36 1.96
C GLY A 16 -1.72 -8.18 0.99
N LEU A 17 -0.73 -7.29 1.12
CA LEU A 17 -0.60 -6.12 0.24
C LEU A 17 -0.36 -6.53 -1.22
N ALA A 18 0.37 -7.62 -1.47
CA ALA A 18 0.58 -8.11 -2.83
C ALA A 18 -0.75 -8.48 -3.52
N ASN A 19 -1.63 -9.21 -2.82
CA ASN A 19 -2.96 -9.56 -3.33
C ASN A 19 -3.83 -8.31 -3.50
N THR A 20 -3.74 -7.33 -2.59
CA THR A 20 -4.46 -6.07 -2.72
C THR A 20 -4.02 -5.29 -3.95
N VAL A 21 -2.72 -5.20 -4.22
CA VAL A 21 -2.18 -4.56 -5.45
C VAL A 21 -2.75 -5.25 -6.68
N SER A 22 -2.62 -6.58 -6.78
CA SER A 22 -3.15 -7.33 -7.91
C SER A 22 -4.65 -7.14 -8.10
N ARG A 23 -5.43 -7.09 -7.01
CA ARG A 23 -6.87 -6.87 -7.08
C ARG A 23 -7.22 -5.48 -7.61
N ILE A 24 -6.57 -4.43 -7.13
CA ILE A 24 -6.81 -3.06 -7.61
C ILE A 24 -6.41 -2.92 -9.08
N GLU A 25 -5.24 -3.42 -9.47
CA GLU A 25 -4.78 -3.39 -10.86
C GLU A 25 -5.72 -4.15 -11.79
N SER A 26 -6.27 -5.29 -11.35
CA SER A 26 -7.23 -6.07 -12.13
C SER A 26 -8.56 -5.34 -12.39
N LEU A 27 -8.90 -4.35 -11.56
CA LEU A 27 -10.06 -3.48 -11.75
C LEU A 27 -9.74 -2.26 -12.64
N GLY A 28 -8.56 -2.20 -13.26
CA GLY A 28 -8.07 -1.01 -13.96
C GLY A 28 -7.72 0.15 -13.01
N GLY A 29 -7.64 -0.14 -11.72
CA GLY A 29 -7.33 0.83 -10.69
C GLY A 29 -5.84 1.06 -10.49
N LYS A 30 -5.52 2.07 -9.68
CA LYS A 30 -4.16 2.41 -9.27
C LYS A 30 -4.08 2.44 -7.75
N ILE A 31 -2.97 1.94 -7.20
CA ILE A 31 -2.65 2.00 -5.78
C ILE A 31 -1.30 2.69 -5.59
N THR A 32 -1.16 3.53 -4.56
CA THR A 32 0.07 4.26 -4.23
C THR A 32 0.34 4.14 -2.75
N PHE A 33 1.58 3.80 -2.41
CA PHE A 33 2.07 3.66 -1.04
C PHE A 33 3.04 4.79 -0.75
N ASP A 34 2.69 5.62 0.22
CA ASP A 34 3.52 6.71 0.72
C ASP A 34 3.92 6.39 2.16
N ASN A 35 5.19 6.02 2.31
CA ASN A 35 5.77 5.56 3.56
C ASN A 35 6.58 6.69 4.18
N GLU A 36 6.16 7.14 5.35
CA GLU A 36 6.88 8.15 6.12
C GLU A 36 7.45 7.48 7.38
N PRO A 37 8.76 7.14 7.43
CA PRO A 37 9.37 6.53 8.60
C PRO A 37 9.10 7.32 9.88
N GLY A 38 8.57 6.66 10.90
CA GLY A 38 8.18 7.28 12.18
C GLY A 38 6.88 8.10 12.15
N LYS A 39 6.17 8.16 11.00
CA LYS A 39 4.88 8.86 10.85
C LYS A 39 3.77 7.99 10.26
N GLY A 40 4.08 6.77 9.83
CA GLY A 40 3.11 5.76 9.42
C GLY A 40 3.11 5.50 7.92
N LEU A 41 2.06 4.81 7.46
CA LEU A 41 1.85 4.51 6.05
C LEU A 41 0.54 5.15 5.54
N ASN A 42 0.66 5.87 4.43
CA ASN A 42 -0.46 6.36 3.64
C ASN A 42 -0.63 5.46 2.42
N ILE A 43 -1.82 4.90 2.23
CA ILE A 43 -2.18 4.14 1.03
C ILE A 43 -3.34 4.85 0.36
N THR A 44 -3.19 5.16 -0.92
CA THR A 44 -4.23 5.77 -1.75
C THR A 44 -4.56 4.84 -2.90
N THR A 45 -5.85 4.66 -3.15
CA THR A 45 -6.37 3.80 -4.23
C THR A 45 -7.35 4.58 -5.09
N VAL A 46 -7.24 4.44 -6.40
CA VAL A 46 -8.19 4.94 -7.40
C VAL A 46 -8.78 3.72 -8.10
N ILE A 47 -10.11 3.62 -8.14
CA ILE A 47 -10.84 2.54 -8.82
C ILE A 47 -11.78 3.19 -9.85
N PRO A 48 -11.68 2.85 -11.15
CA PRO A 48 -12.64 3.27 -12.15
C PRO A 48 -14.05 2.76 -11.79
N LEU A 49 -15.07 3.58 -12.02
CA LEU A 49 -16.48 3.22 -11.82
C LEU A 49 -17.08 2.61 -13.09
#